data_AF-A0A821UQ18-F1
#
_entry.id   AF-A0A821UQ18-F1
#
_cell.length_a   1.000
_cell.length_b   1.000
_cell.length_c   1.000
_cell.angle_alpha   90.00
_cell.angle_beta   90.00
_cell.angle_gamma   90.00
#
_symmetry.space_group_name_H-M   'P 1'
#
loop_
_entity.id
_entity.type
_entity.pdbx_description
1 polymer ?
#
loop_
_entity_poly.entity_id
_entity_poly.type
_entity_poly.pdbx_seq_one_letter_code
_entity_poly.pdbx_strand_id
1 'polypeptide(L)'
;LITKRQCRIVNICSATGFFAIPNTCAYSTSKYALESFSDCLRREMSPWDLKISIIEPGTLRTPMNEGYAYILQNLWNELSTDIQERWGIDFLNNLIIQGINSPIMKHPDDPKRVVQAVQHAVMNINPCIRYRPGWQAKLFFIVFYLPPTCSCDTAFGNGLDIELDKQDFNVLSGVYLPNSVASLREKLLSKATVFRLDITKQETCCND
;
A
#
# COMPACT_ATOMS: atom_id res chain seq x y z
N LEU A 1 -27.76 20.60 1.65
CA LEU A 1 -27.99 19.22 1.15
C LEU A 1 -27.47 18.18 2.15
N ILE A 2 -26.23 18.32 2.63
CA ILE A 2 -25.59 17.38 3.57
C ILE A 2 -26.30 17.33 4.95
N THR A 3 -26.93 18.42 5.38
CA THR A 3 -27.65 18.49 6.68
C THR A 3 -29.09 17.94 6.67
N LYS A 4 -29.55 17.33 5.56
CA LYS A 4 -30.88 16.71 5.52
C LYS A 4 -30.85 15.36 6.28
N ARG A 5 -31.92 15.08 7.04
CA ARG A 5 -32.10 13.76 7.68
C ARG A 5 -31.96 12.64 6.64
N GLN A 6 -31.30 11.55 7.01
CA GLN A 6 -31.01 10.38 6.16
C GLN A 6 -30.01 10.61 5.01
N CYS A 7 -29.22 11.69 5.05
CA CYS A 7 -28.11 11.84 4.10
C CYS A 7 -27.05 10.75 4.32
N ARG A 8 -26.49 10.26 3.21
CA ARG A 8 -25.49 9.19 3.18
C ARG A 8 -24.29 9.64 2.37
N ILE A 9 -23.10 9.38 2.90
CA ILE A 9 -21.84 9.63 2.21
C ILE A 9 -21.14 8.28 2.04
N VAL A 10 -20.75 7.97 0.81
CA VAL A 10 -20.02 6.75 0.48
C VAL A 10 -18.69 7.15 -0.15
N ASN A 11 -17.60 6.91 0.58
CA ASN A 11 -16.25 7.22 0.12
C ASN A 11 -15.59 5.98 -0.48
N ILE A 12 -15.01 6.13 -1.67
CA ILE A 12 -14.30 5.06 -2.36
C ILE A 12 -12.80 5.14 -2.05
N CYS A 13 -12.36 4.32 -1.11
CA CYS A 13 -10.98 4.14 -0.72
C CYS A 13 -10.30 3.06 -1.60
N SER A 14 -9.43 2.26 -1.00
CA SER A 14 -8.67 1.16 -1.60
C SER A 14 -8.16 0.28 -0.46
N ALA A 15 -7.83 -0.97 -0.74
CA ALA A 15 -7.01 -1.78 0.18
C ALA A 15 -5.69 -1.08 0.54
N THR A 16 -5.17 -0.22 -0.36
CA THR A 16 -4.00 0.62 -0.08
C THR A 16 -4.24 1.74 0.92
N GLY A 17 -5.47 1.95 1.37
CA GLY A 17 -5.81 2.88 2.45
C GLY A 17 -5.53 2.32 3.86
N PHE A 18 -5.23 1.03 3.96
CA PHE A 18 -4.86 0.37 5.22
C PHE A 18 -3.65 -0.58 5.07
N PHE A 19 -3.09 -0.70 3.88
CA PHE A 19 -1.87 -1.47 3.61
C PHE A 19 -1.06 -0.82 2.47
N ALA A 20 0.12 -0.25 2.74
CA ALA A 20 0.92 0.41 1.72
C ALA A 20 1.72 -0.59 0.86
N ILE A 21 1.85 -0.29 -0.44
CA ILE A 21 2.62 -1.08 -1.40
C ILE A 21 3.77 -0.22 -1.95
N PRO A 22 5.00 -0.76 -2.12
CA PRO A 22 6.09 -0.04 -2.78
C PRO A 22 5.67 0.55 -4.14
N ASN A 23 6.31 1.66 -4.54
CA ASN A 23 6.03 2.40 -5.78
C ASN A 23 4.62 3.04 -5.87
N THR A 24 3.83 2.99 -4.79
CA THR A 24 2.50 3.63 -4.72
C THR A 24 2.39 4.66 -3.60
N CYS A 25 3.50 5.21 -3.13
CA CYS A 25 3.55 6.08 -1.93
C CYS A 25 2.51 7.21 -1.97
N ALA A 26 2.48 8.02 -3.04
CA ALA A 26 1.53 9.11 -3.19
C ALA A 26 0.07 8.62 -3.20
N TYR A 27 -0.20 7.54 -3.94
CA TYR A 27 -1.53 6.93 -4.01
C TYR A 27 -1.98 6.36 -2.66
N SER A 28 -1.16 5.53 -2.01
CA SER A 28 -1.42 4.96 -0.69
C SER A 28 -1.64 6.06 0.34
N THR A 29 -0.79 7.08 0.38
CA THR A 29 -0.93 8.23 1.29
C THR A 29 -2.28 8.91 1.12
N SER A 30 -2.69 9.18 -0.13
CA SER A 30 -4.00 9.79 -0.40
C SER A 30 -5.17 8.93 0.11
N LYS A 31 -5.05 7.60 0.03
CA LYS A 31 -6.09 6.66 0.46
C LYS A 31 -6.12 6.47 1.98
N TYR A 32 -4.97 6.46 2.64
CA TYR A 32 -4.89 6.53 4.10
C TYR A 32 -5.46 7.84 4.65
N ALA A 33 -5.15 8.96 4.01
CA ALA A 33 -5.72 10.26 4.37
C ALA A 33 -7.26 10.25 4.21
N LEU A 34 -7.77 9.64 3.14
CA LEU A 34 -9.21 9.49 2.93
C LEU A 34 -9.89 8.59 3.97
N GLU A 35 -9.25 7.50 4.41
CA GLU A 35 -9.73 6.67 5.54
C GLU A 35 -9.86 7.50 6.81
N SER A 36 -8.77 8.19 7.19
CA SER A 36 -8.73 9.03 8.39
C SER A 36 -9.78 10.15 8.33
N PHE A 37 -9.86 10.85 7.20
CA PHE A 37 -10.87 11.86 6.93
C PHE A 37 -12.29 11.31 7.09
N SER A 38 -12.56 10.12 6.53
CA SER A 38 -13.87 9.48 6.62
C SER A 38 -14.24 9.12 8.06
N ASP A 39 -13.27 8.66 8.87
CA ASP A 39 -13.49 8.36 10.28
C ASP A 39 -13.74 9.62 11.12
N CYS A 40 -13.01 10.71 10.87
CA CYS A 40 -13.27 12.01 11.49
C CYS A 40 -14.68 12.50 11.13
N LEU A 41 -14.99 12.54 9.83
CA LEU A 41 -16.28 12.99 9.32
C LEU A 41 -17.43 12.16 9.93
N ARG A 42 -17.25 10.85 10.10
CA ARG A 42 -18.26 9.98 10.72
C ARG A 42 -18.58 10.38 12.16
N ARG A 43 -17.56 10.74 12.94
CA ARG A 43 -17.72 11.16 14.34
C ARG A 43 -18.33 12.55 14.41
N GLU A 44 -17.80 13.47 13.61
CA GLU A 44 -18.28 14.86 13.53
C GLU A 44 -19.74 14.91 13.10
N MET A 45 -20.16 14.11 12.12
CA MET A 45 -21.52 14.13 11.57
C MET A 45 -22.53 13.27 12.35
N SER A 46 -22.08 12.54 13.38
CA SER A 46 -22.93 11.68 14.21
C SER A 46 -24.15 12.40 14.85
N PRO A 47 -24.06 13.66 15.31
CA PRO A 47 -25.21 14.37 15.91
C PRO A 47 -26.38 14.58 14.94
N TRP A 48 -26.13 14.53 13.63
CA TRP A 48 -27.14 14.72 12.59
C TRP A 48 -27.63 13.40 11.97
N ASP A 49 -27.22 12.26 12.53
CA ASP A 49 -27.55 10.91 12.06
C ASP A 49 -27.15 10.65 10.59
N LEU A 50 -26.07 11.30 10.14
CA LEU A 50 -25.49 11.01 8.83
C LEU A 50 -24.76 9.67 8.85
N LYS A 51 -25.00 8.85 7.85
CA LYS A 51 -24.28 7.58 7.68
C LYS A 51 -23.12 7.78 6.70
N ILE A 52 -21.92 7.44 7.15
CA ILE A 52 -20.70 7.48 6.35
C ILE A 52 -20.16 6.06 6.24
N SER A 53 -20.02 5.60 5.00
CA SER A 53 -19.51 4.27 4.66
C SER A 53 -18.28 4.40 3.78
N ILE A 54 -17.32 3.50 3.99
CA ILE A 54 -16.07 3.45 3.25
C ILE A 54 -16.00 2.15 2.47
N ILE A 55 -15.70 2.25 1.17
CA ILE A 55 -15.53 1.09 0.30
C ILE A 55 -14.03 0.92 0.00
N GLU A 56 -13.46 -0.20 0.40
CA GLU A 56 -12.03 -0.51 0.32
C GLU A 56 -11.78 -1.69 -0.64
N PRO A 57 -11.86 -1.47 -1.97
CA PRO A 57 -11.62 -2.52 -2.95
C PRO A 57 -10.14 -2.92 -3.05
N GLY A 58 -9.88 -4.18 -3.40
CA GLY A 58 -8.59 -4.63 -3.91
C GLY A 58 -8.41 -4.29 -5.39
N THR A 59 -7.59 -5.05 -6.11
CA THR A 59 -7.41 -4.87 -7.56
C THR A 59 -8.63 -5.37 -8.31
N LEU A 60 -9.16 -4.54 -9.23
CA LEU A 60 -10.38 -4.82 -10.00
C LEU A 60 -10.10 -4.87 -11.49
N ARG A 61 -10.91 -5.64 -12.24
CA ARG A 61 -10.82 -5.68 -13.70
C ARG A 61 -11.39 -4.40 -14.31
N THR A 62 -10.53 -3.41 -14.51
CA THR A 62 -10.87 -2.07 -15.02
C THR A 62 -9.77 -1.57 -15.98
N PRO A 63 -10.07 -0.61 -16.87
CA PRO A 63 -9.07 -0.06 -17.79
C PRO A 63 -7.83 0.51 -17.10
N MET A 64 -7.96 0.98 -15.85
CA MET A 64 -6.84 1.45 -15.03
C MET A 64 -5.76 0.37 -14.84
N ASN A 65 -6.17 -0.89 -14.65
CA ASN A 65 -5.26 -2.01 -14.45
C ASN A 65 -4.83 -2.66 -15.77
N GLU A 66 -5.70 -2.66 -16.78
CA GLU A 66 -5.39 -3.19 -18.12
C GLU A 66 -4.37 -2.30 -18.86
N GLY A 67 -4.44 -0.98 -18.67
CA GLY A 67 -3.53 0.00 -19.25
C GLY A 67 -2.27 0.30 -18.41
N TYR A 68 -2.00 -0.47 -17.35
CA TYR A 68 -0.95 -0.15 -16.37
C TYR A 68 0.43 0.08 -17.01
N ALA A 69 0.86 -0.82 -17.91
CA ALA A 69 2.14 -0.72 -18.60
C ALA A 69 2.21 0.52 -19.50
N TYR A 70 1.13 0.78 -20.24
CA TYR A 70 1.02 1.92 -21.13
C TYR A 70 1.08 3.25 -20.36
N ILE A 71 0.36 3.33 -19.23
CA ILE A 71 0.37 4.50 -18.36
C ILE A 71 1.78 4.77 -17.82
N LEU A 72 2.47 3.75 -17.31
CA LEU A 72 3.84 3.90 -16.81
C LEU A 72 4.82 4.32 -17.90
N GLN A 73 4.70 3.76 -19.10
CA GLN A 73 5.55 4.14 -20.22
C GLN A 73 5.33 5.59 -20.64
N ASN A 74 4.09 6.05 -20.69
CA ASN A 74 3.78 7.44 -21.01
C ASN A 74 4.32 8.39 -19.93
N LEU A 75 4.09 8.08 -18.66
CA LEU A 75 4.62 8.86 -17.55
C LEU A 75 6.16 8.94 -17.62
N TRP A 76 6.82 7.83 -17.94
CA TRP A 76 8.28 7.82 -18.11
C TRP A 76 8.74 8.76 -19.22
N ASN A 77 8.06 8.74 -20.36
CA ASN A 77 8.41 9.60 -21.51
C ASN A 77 8.22 11.09 -21.22
N GLU A 78 7.33 11.43 -20.28
CA GLU A 78 7.09 12.81 -19.82
C GLU A 78 8.09 13.27 -18.75
N LEU A 79 8.85 12.38 -18.12
CA LEU A 79 9.87 12.74 -17.14
C LEU A 79 11.04 13.48 -17.79
N SER A 80 11.68 14.36 -17.02
CA SER A 80 12.89 15.03 -17.45
C SER A 80 14.04 14.04 -17.68
N THR A 81 14.96 14.39 -18.57
CA THR A 81 16.07 13.51 -18.97
C THR A 81 16.96 13.14 -17.79
N ASP A 82 17.16 14.05 -16.83
CA ASP A 82 17.96 13.79 -15.63
C ASP A 82 17.38 12.69 -14.74
N ILE A 83 16.04 12.59 -14.67
CA ILE A 83 15.36 11.55 -13.89
C ILE A 83 15.44 10.22 -14.65
N GLN A 84 15.23 10.24 -15.97
CA GLN A 84 15.32 9.04 -16.79
C GLN A 84 16.74 8.44 -16.75
N GLU A 85 17.77 9.28 -16.83
CA GLU A 85 19.17 8.85 -16.72
C GLU A 85 19.50 8.33 -15.32
N ARG A 86 19.00 8.98 -14.26
CA ARG A 86 19.23 8.57 -12.88
C ARG A 86 18.69 7.18 -12.55
N TRP A 87 17.45 6.90 -12.96
CA TRP A 87 16.77 5.66 -12.62
C TRP A 87 16.99 4.56 -13.66
N GLY A 88 17.28 4.93 -14.90
CA GLY A 88 17.51 4.00 -16.00
C GLY A 88 16.23 3.31 -16.49
N ILE A 89 16.21 2.95 -17.77
CA ILE A 89 15.05 2.27 -18.38
C ILE A 89 14.80 0.88 -17.77
N ASP A 90 15.83 0.24 -17.23
CA ASP A 90 15.73 -1.07 -16.59
C ASP A 90 14.87 -1.02 -15.32
N PHE A 91 14.91 0.08 -14.56
CA PHE A 91 14.02 0.29 -13.43
C PHE A 91 12.55 0.30 -13.89
N LEU A 92 12.22 1.03 -14.95
CA LEU A 92 10.87 1.06 -15.52
C LEU A 92 10.44 -0.34 -15.99
N ASN A 93 11.29 -1.02 -16.74
CA ASN A 93 11.00 -2.37 -17.25
C ASN A 93 10.73 -3.34 -16.11
N ASN A 94 11.56 -3.32 -15.07
CA ASN A 94 11.38 -4.14 -13.88
C ASN A 94 10.09 -3.79 -13.14
N LEU A 95 9.74 -2.51 -12.99
CA LEU A 95 8.49 -2.07 -12.37
C LEU A 95 7.27 -2.59 -13.14
N ILE A 96 7.27 -2.47 -14.46
CA ILE A 96 6.19 -2.96 -15.34
C ILE A 96 6.06 -4.48 -15.23
N ILE A 97 7.19 -5.20 -15.36
CA ILE A 97 7.24 -6.67 -15.30
C ILE A 97 6.72 -7.16 -13.94
N GLN A 98 7.19 -6.57 -12.83
CA GLN A 98 6.76 -6.94 -11.48
C GLN A 98 5.27 -6.64 -11.28
N GLY A 99 4.79 -5.48 -11.73
CA GLY A 99 3.38 -5.10 -11.64
C GLY A 99 2.48 -6.08 -12.39
N ILE A 100 2.72 -6.30 -13.68
CA ILE A 100 1.94 -7.22 -14.52
C ILE A 100 2.00 -8.66 -13.99
N ASN A 101 3.18 -9.10 -13.54
CA ASN A 101 3.36 -10.48 -13.07
C ASN A 101 2.86 -10.74 -11.66
N SER A 102 2.52 -9.69 -10.89
CA SER A 102 2.04 -9.84 -9.53
C SER A 102 0.76 -10.69 -9.48
N PRO A 103 0.62 -11.59 -8.47
CA PRO A 103 -0.59 -12.41 -8.31
C PRO A 103 -1.88 -11.59 -8.23
N ILE A 104 -1.77 -10.37 -7.68
CA ILE A 104 -2.86 -9.43 -7.45
C ILE A 104 -3.40 -8.88 -8.78
N MET A 105 -2.51 -8.53 -9.72
CA MET A 105 -2.87 -8.05 -11.05
C MET A 105 -3.33 -9.17 -11.99
N LYS A 106 -2.84 -10.39 -11.80
CA LYS A 106 -3.26 -11.58 -12.57
C LYS A 106 -4.66 -12.08 -12.20
N HIS A 107 -5.09 -11.85 -10.97
CA HIS A 107 -6.38 -12.33 -10.46
C HIS A 107 -7.29 -11.20 -9.97
N PRO A 108 -7.58 -10.18 -10.80
CA PRO A 108 -8.37 -9.03 -10.38
C PRO A 108 -9.82 -9.44 -10.09
N ASP A 109 -10.41 -8.81 -9.07
CA ASP A 109 -11.80 -9.02 -8.67
C ASP A 109 -12.80 -8.39 -9.67
N ASP A 110 -14.03 -8.88 -9.66
CA ASP A 110 -15.13 -8.35 -10.50
C ASP A 110 -15.60 -6.98 -9.94
N PRO A 111 -15.59 -5.91 -10.76
CA PRO A 111 -16.11 -4.59 -10.36
C PRO A 111 -17.55 -4.62 -9.82
N LYS A 112 -18.38 -5.59 -10.22
CA LYS A 112 -19.74 -5.77 -9.71
C LYS A 112 -19.79 -5.89 -8.18
N ARG A 113 -18.75 -6.44 -7.54
CA ARG A 113 -18.67 -6.52 -6.08
C ARG A 113 -18.63 -5.15 -5.42
N VAL A 114 -17.96 -4.19 -6.05
CA VAL A 114 -17.95 -2.79 -5.58
C VAL A 114 -19.32 -2.16 -5.78
N VAL A 115 -19.94 -2.38 -6.94
CA VAL A 115 -21.30 -1.87 -7.21
C VAL A 115 -22.29 -2.39 -6.17
N GLN A 116 -22.23 -3.67 -5.83
CA GLN A 116 -23.06 -4.28 -4.79
C GLN A 116 -22.80 -3.67 -3.41
N ALA A 117 -21.53 -3.42 -3.06
CA ALA A 117 -21.17 -2.77 -1.80
C ALA A 117 -21.71 -1.33 -1.72
N VAL A 118 -21.57 -0.56 -2.80
CA VAL A 118 -22.13 0.80 -2.91
C VAL A 118 -23.65 0.75 -2.82
N GLN A 119 -24.31 -0.15 -3.55
CA GLN A 119 -25.74 -0.34 -3.49
C GLN A 119 -26.20 -0.64 -2.06
N HIS A 120 -25.51 -1.53 -1.35
CA HIS A 120 -25.82 -1.80 0.05
C HIS A 120 -25.59 -0.58 0.95
N ALA A 121 -24.50 0.16 0.77
CA ALA A 121 -24.20 1.34 1.58
C ALA A 121 -25.27 2.44 1.43
N VAL A 122 -25.77 2.63 0.21
CA VAL A 122 -26.79 3.63 -0.11
C VAL A 122 -28.18 3.17 0.30
N MET A 123 -28.55 1.91 0.03
CA MET A 123 -29.94 1.45 0.13
C MET A 123 -30.31 0.85 1.49
N ASN A 124 -29.34 0.29 2.24
CA ASN A 124 -29.66 -0.41 3.48
C ASN A 124 -29.93 0.59 4.63
N ILE A 125 -30.94 0.33 5.45
CA ILE A 125 -31.28 1.12 6.64
C ILE A 125 -30.05 1.28 7.54
N ASN A 126 -29.33 0.18 7.79
CA ASN A 126 -28.11 0.13 8.59
C ASN A 126 -26.92 -0.29 7.72
N PRO A 127 -26.26 0.65 7.03
CA PRO A 127 -25.09 0.33 6.23
C PRO A 127 -23.88 0.04 7.15
N CYS A 128 -22.95 -0.77 6.67
CA CYS A 128 -21.68 -1.00 7.33
C CYS A 128 -20.82 0.28 7.27
N ILE A 129 -19.97 0.48 8.27
CA ILE A 129 -18.99 1.57 8.25
C ILE A 129 -17.92 1.29 7.18
N ARG A 130 -17.53 0.02 7.01
CA ARG A 130 -16.52 -0.40 6.04
C ARG A 130 -16.99 -1.59 5.22
N TYR A 131 -16.70 -1.54 3.93
CA TYR A 131 -16.95 -2.60 2.97
C TYR A 131 -15.64 -2.98 2.29
N ARG A 132 -15.30 -4.27 2.34
CA ARG A 132 -14.13 -4.85 1.66
C ARG A 132 -14.60 -5.80 0.56
N PRO A 133 -15.03 -5.27 -0.59
CA PRO A 133 -15.51 -6.10 -1.68
C PRO A 133 -14.34 -6.87 -2.29
N GLY A 134 -14.52 -8.18 -2.43
CA GLY A 134 -13.51 -9.06 -3.00
C GLY A 134 -12.74 -9.87 -1.96
N TRP A 135 -11.99 -10.86 -2.43
CA TRP A 135 -11.19 -11.74 -1.58
C TRP A 135 -9.83 -11.10 -1.27
N GLN A 136 -9.27 -10.33 -2.20
CA GLN A 136 -7.98 -9.69 -2.03
C GLN A 136 -7.99 -8.71 -0.86
N ALA A 137 -8.98 -7.80 -0.81
CA ALA A 137 -9.11 -6.83 0.28
C ALA A 137 -9.31 -7.49 1.65
N LYS A 138 -10.04 -8.62 1.70
CA LYS A 138 -10.22 -9.41 2.93
C LYS A 138 -8.93 -10.09 3.35
N LEU A 139 -8.19 -10.67 2.40
CA LEU A 139 -6.89 -11.29 2.66
C LEU A 139 -5.91 -10.26 3.20
N PHE A 140 -5.77 -9.10 2.56
CA PHE A 140 -4.86 -8.05 3.01
C PHE A 140 -5.22 -7.51 4.39
N PHE A 141 -6.50 -7.38 4.68
CA PHE A 141 -6.93 -7.00 6.01
C PHE A 141 -6.49 -8.02 7.07
N ILE A 142 -6.67 -9.32 6.81
CA ILE A 142 -6.28 -10.36 7.76
C ILE A 142 -4.76 -10.47 7.89
N VAL A 143 -4.03 -10.39 6.78
CA VAL A 143 -2.60 -10.70 6.71
C VAL A 143 -1.70 -9.51 7.00
N PHE A 144 -2.11 -8.29 6.67
CA PHE A 144 -1.23 -7.11 6.77
C PHE A 144 -1.72 -6.04 7.72
N TYR A 145 -3.04 -5.95 7.96
CA TYR A 145 -3.59 -4.95 8.87
C TYR A 145 -3.69 -5.43 10.32
N LEU A 146 -4.03 -6.70 10.54
CA LEU A 146 -4.16 -7.25 11.89
C LEU A 146 -2.81 -7.56 12.58
N PRO A 147 -1.75 -8.03 11.88
CA PRO A 147 -0.47 -8.26 12.53
C PRO A 147 0.25 -6.95 12.92
N PRO A 148 1.18 -6.98 13.88
CA PRO A 148 1.98 -5.81 14.23
C PRO A 148 2.70 -5.26 12.99
N THR A 149 2.65 -3.94 12.76
CA THR A 149 3.26 -3.28 11.59
C THR A 149 4.72 -3.71 11.37
N CYS A 150 5.45 -3.94 12.45
CA CYS A 150 6.82 -4.45 12.47
C CYS A 150 7.01 -5.74 11.64
N SER A 151 6.03 -6.66 11.60
CA SER A 151 6.16 -7.91 10.83
C SER A 151 6.04 -7.68 9.32
N CYS A 152 5.24 -6.70 8.90
CA CYS A 152 5.12 -6.34 7.49
C CYS A 152 6.37 -5.60 7.01
N ASP A 153 6.85 -4.64 7.80
CA ASP A 153 8.05 -3.85 7.49
C ASP A 153 9.31 -4.73 7.44
N THR A 154 9.41 -5.72 8.34
CA THR A 154 10.53 -6.68 8.35
C THR A 154 10.53 -7.56 7.08
N ALA A 155 9.36 -7.94 6.56
CA ALA A 155 9.27 -8.77 5.36
C ALA A 155 9.64 -8.01 4.08
N PHE A 156 9.15 -6.77 3.92
CA PHE A 156 9.49 -5.93 2.78
C PHE A 156 10.93 -5.40 2.85
N GLY A 157 11.39 -4.97 4.03
CA GLY A 157 12.76 -4.49 4.24
C GLY A 157 13.81 -5.55 3.94
N ASN A 158 13.68 -6.74 4.53
CA ASN A 158 14.61 -7.84 4.27
C ASN A 158 14.62 -8.27 2.79
N GLY A 159 13.46 -8.25 2.14
CA GLY A 159 13.36 -8.59 0.71
C GLY A 159 14.09 -7.59 -0.19
N LEU A 160 13.99 -6.30 0.13
CA LEU A 160 14.69 -5.23 -0.59
C LEU A 160 16.21 -5.32 -0.40
N ASP A 161 16.66 -5.55 0.84
CA ASP A 161 18.08 -5.68 1.15
C ASP A 161 18.74 -6.83 0.38
N ILE A 162 18.06 -7.97 0.30
CA ILE A 162 18.53 -9.15 -0.45
C ILE A 162 18.60 -8.86 -1.96
N GLU A 163 17.67 -8.09 -2.49
CA GLU A 163 17.64 -7.77 -3.92
C GLU A 163 18.72 -6.77 -4.30
N LEU A 164 18.94 -5.74 -3.48
CA LEU A 164 20.01 -4.76 -3.69
C LEU A 164 21.40 -5.41 -3.59
N ASP A 165 21.57 -6.32 -2.63
CA ASP A 165 22.83 -7.05 -2.44
C ASP A 165 23.14 -8.00 -3.61
N LYS A 166 22.12 -8.66 -4.20
CA LYS A 166 22.28 -9.44 -5.45
C LYS A 166 22.70 -8.59 -6.65
N GLN A 167 22.33 -7.32 -6.66
CA GLN A 167 22.70 -6.36 -7.70
C GLN A 167 24.06 -5.70 -7.44
N ASP A 168 24.83 -6.20 -6.47
CA ASP A 168 26.18 -5.79 -6.13
C ASP A 168 26.28 -4.36 -5.55
N PHE A 169 25.18 -3.83 -5.02
CA PHE A 169 25.14 -2.58 -4.26
C PHE A 169 25.69 -2.78 -2.84
N ASN A 170 26.31 -1.72 -2.28
CA ASN A 170 26.64 -1.68 -0.86
C ASN A 170 25.36 -1.42 -0.05
N VAL A 171 24.84 -2.46 0.61
CA VAL A 171 23.60 -2.39 1.40
C VAL A 171 23.91 -2.15 2.87
N LEU A 172 23.27 -1.15 3.46
CA LEU A 172 23.32 -0.84 4.90
C LEU A 172 21.96 -1.20 5.53
N SER A 173 21.90 -2.34 6.22
CA SER A 173 20.67 -2.86 6.81
C SER A 173 20.63 -2.63 8.32
N GLY A 174 19.82 -1.66 8.76
CA GLY A 174 19.56 -1.39 10.18
C GLY A 174 18.43 -2.26 10.72
N VAL A 175 18.72 -3.11 11.71
CA VAL A 175 17.74 -4.06 12.27
C VAL A 175 17.52 -3.79 13.76
N TYR A 176 16.26 -3.62 14.17
CA TYR A 176 15.94 -3.33 15.58
C TYR A 176 16.04 -4.55 16.49
N LEU A 177 15.53 -5.70 16.02
CA LEU A 177 15.46 -6.93 16.82
C LEU A 177 16.82 -7.65 16.87
N PRO A 178 17.33 -8.02 18.07
CA PRO A 178 18.65 -8.63 18.22
C PRO A 178 18.84 -9.91 17.41
N ASN A 179 17.81 -10.76 17.38
CA ASN A 179 17.85 -12.08 16.73
C ASN A 179 17.74 -11.97 15.19
N SER A 180 17.28 -10.83 14.68
CA SER A 180 17.06 -10.62 13.25
C SER A 180 18.34 -10.19 12.51
N VAL A 181 19.36 -9.66 13.21
CA VAL A 181 20.67 -9.32 12.63
C VAL A 181 21.34 -10.57 12.06
N ALA A 182 21.40 -11.65 12.84
CA ALA A 182 22.02 -12.90 12.41
C ALA A 182 21.24 -13.54 11.24
N SER A 183 19.91 -13.58 11.33
CA SER A 183 19.06 -14.16 10.28
C SER A 183 19.12 -13.42 8.95
N LEU A 184 19.30 -12.09 8.97
CA LEU A 184 19.44 -11.30 7.76
C LEU A 184 20.86 -11.42 7.18
N ARG A 185 21.90 -11.45 8.02
CA ARG A 185 23.30 -11.68 7.58
C ARG A 185 23.47 -13.01 6.85
N GLU A 186 22.79 -14.07 7.28
CA GLU A 186 22.86 -15.37 6.59
C GLU A 186 22.26 -15.34 5.17
N LYS A 187 21.41 -14.36 4.86
CA LYS A 187 20.70 -14.25 3.57
C LYS A 187 21.34 -13.25 2.60
N LEU A 188 22.33 -12.48 3.06
CA LEU A 188 23.03 -11.46 2.29
C LEU A 188 24.47 -11.91 1.95
N LEU A 189 24.99 -11.44 0.83
CA LEU A 189 26.36 -11.62 0.36
C LEU A 189 27.31 -10.67 1.11
N SER A 190 28.61 -10.89 0.90
CA SER A 190 29.68 -10.28 1.71
C SER A 190 29.78 -8.75 1.70
N LYS A 191 29.09 -8.05 0.77
CA LYS A 191 29.15 -6.59 0.68
C LYS A 191 28.11 -5.87 1.55
N ALA A 192 27.09 -6.56 2.03
CA ALA A 192 26.07 -5.96 2.88
C ALA A 192 26.55 -5.86 4.33
N THR A 193 26.35 -4.68 4.94
CA THR A 193 26.62 -4.44 6.36
C THR A 193 25.30 -4.38 7.12
N VAL A 194 25.03 -5.42 7.90
CA VAL A 194 23.86 -5.47 8.79
C VAL A 194 24.29 -5.09 10.20
N PHE A 195 23.61 -4.12 10.79
CA PHE A 195 23.89 -3.64 12.14
C PHE A 195 22.60 -3.44 12.94
N ARG A 196 22.75 -3.42 14.26
CA ARG A 196 21.61 -3.17 15.14
C ARG A 196 21.32 -1.67 15.16
N LEU A 197 20.10 -1.29 14.80
CA LEU A 197 19.66 0.10 14.84
C LEU A 197 18.60 0.27 15.92
N ASP A 198 18.97 0.88 17.04
CA ASP A 198 18.06 1.25 18.13
C ASP A 198 17.93 2.78 18.17
N ILE A 199 16.86 3.30 17.57
CA ILE A 199 16.60 4.75 17.48
C ILE A 199 16.37 5.42 18.84
N THR A 200 16.20 4.65 19.91
CA THR A 200 16.09 5.19 21.28
C THR A 200 17.46 5.51 21.89
N LYS A 201 18.54 5.06 21.26
CA LYS A 201 19.92 5.28 21.70
C LYS A 201 20.67 6.04 20.61
N GLN A 202 21.07 7.26 20.93
CA GLN A 202 21.74 8.17 20.00
C GLN A 202 23.05 7.57 19.45
N GLU A 203 23.73 6.74 20.24
CA GLU A 203 24.95 6.02 19.90
C GLU A 203 24.79 5.05 18.71
N THR A 204 23.59 4.53 18.46
CA THR A 204 23.32 3.59 17.36
C THR A 204 23.02 4.27 16.03
N CYS A 205 22.74 5.57 16.02
CA CYS A 205 22.42 6.34 14.81
C CYS A 205 23.63 7.11 14.24
N CYS A 206 24.71 7.26 15.00
CA CYS A 206 25.83 8.14 14.67
C CYS A 206 27.20 7.44 14.62
N ASN A 207 27.24 6.11 14.41
CA ASN A 207 28.52 5.45 14.21
C ASN A 207 28.98 5.66 12.77
N ASP A 208 29.96 6.57 12.63
CA ASP A 208 30.83 6.76 11.45
C ASP A 208 31.61 5.48 11.09
#